data_AF-A0AAD5QDN2-F1
#
_entry.id   AF-A0AAD5QDN2-F1
#
_cell.length_a   1.000
_cell.length_b   1.000
_cell.length_c   1.000
_cell.angle_alpha   90.00
_cell.angle_beta   90.00
_cell.angle_gamma   90.00
#
_symmetry.space_group_name_H-M   'P 1'
#
loop_
_entity.id
_entity.type
_entity.pdbx_description
1 polymer ?
#
loop_
_entity_poly.entity_id
_entity_poly.type
_entity_poly.pdbx_seq_one_letter_code
_entity_poly.pdbx_strand_id
1 'polypeptide(L)'
;MSMTTAVGSTLERWAQARWFWAAMLLFRVWNALFVRTAFNPDEYWQSTEVAHRMVFGYGHLTWEWQDDARLRGFAHPAVFALLYKLLAIGGLDTRWAIAYGPRVLQGTLAVFNDYSLYHLGRVYFDRRVATWALFCHIFSWFIFYVLVRPYSNSIETICTTAALAHWPWQFLSSDRRRLLLQYVLPIATITILLMLAIDFLGYGALTFVPLNFIKFNVLEVSAVHSSSRSHSGKE
;
A
#
# COMPACT_ATOMS: atom_id res chain seq x y z
N MET A 1 -12.74 31.32 -28.25
CA MET A 1 -12.42 30.30 -27.22
C MET A 1 -11.24 29.51 -27.72
N SER A 2 -10.08 29.54 -27.05
CA SER A 2 -8.87 28.86 -27.56
C SER A 2 -9.04 27.33 -27.48
N MET A 3 -8.41 26.59 -28.40
CA MET A 3 -8.53 25.12 -28.47
C MET A 3 -8.15 24.43 -27.13
N THR A 4 -7.21 24.99 -26.38
CA THR A 4 -6.80 24.53 -25.04
C THR A 4 -7.90 24.68 -23.98
N THR A 5 -8.73 25.72 -24.07
CA THR A 5 -9.88 25.90 -23.16
C THR A 5 -11.03 24.93 -23.47
N ALA A 6 -11.25 24.62 -24.74
CA ALA A 6 -12.27 23.65 -25.15
C ALA A 6 -11.93 22.21 -24.72
N VAL A 7 -10.66 21.79 -24.89
CA VAL A 7 -10.20 20.48 -24.42
C VAL A 7 -10.30 20.36 -22.90
N GLY A 8 -9.80 21.36 -22.15
CA GLY A 8 -9.89 21.36 -20.69
C GLY A 8 -11.33 21.22 -20.19
N SER A 9 -12.26 21.99 -20.74
CA SER A 9 -13.68 21.93 -20.37
C SER A 9 -14.34 20.57 -20.62
N THR A 10 -13.86 19.81 -21.61
CA THR A 10 -14.39 18.48 -21.93
C THR A 10 -13.85 17.43 -20.98
N LEU A 11 -12.56 17.46 -20.70
CA LEU A 11 -11.92 16.55 -19.75
C LEU A 11 -12.49 16.71 -18.34
N GLU A 12 -12.74 17.96 -17.94
CA GLU A 12 -13.38 18.26 -16.66
C GLU A 12 -14.76 17.60 -16.55
N ARG A 13 -15.59 17.68 -17.60
CA ARG A 13 -16.91 17.03 -17.64
C ARG A 13 -16.81 15.51 -17.52
N TRP A 14 -15.82 14.90 -18.17
CA TRP A 14 -15.60 13.45 -18.07
C TRP A 14 -15.23 13.03 -16.66
N ALA A 15 -14.30 13.73 -16.00
CA ALA A 15 -13.88 13.42 -14.63
C ALA A 15 -15.04 13.50 -13.59
N GLN A 16 -16.16 14.15 -13.94
CA GLN A 16 -17.37 14.15 -13.13
C GLN A 16 -18.35 13.02 -13.45
N ALA A 17 -18.23 12.40 -14.60
CA ALA A 17 -19.19 11.40 -15.05
C ALA A 17 -18.92 10.04 -14.40
N ARG A 18 -19.98 9.36 -13.97
CA ARG A 18 -19.88 8.03 -13.35
C ARG A 18 -19.26 6.99 -14.28
N TRP A 19 -19.55 7.08 -15.59
CA TRP A 19 -19.00 6.19 -16.60
C TRP A 19 -17.48 6.31 -16.73
N PHE A 20 -16.92 7.49 -16.49
CA PHE A 20 -15.47 7.71 -16.55
C PHE A 20 -14.75 6.93 -15.47
N TRP A 21 -15.26 6.94 -14.24
CA TRP A 21 -14.68 6.17 -13.13
C TRP A 21 -14.86 4.66 -13.31
N ALA A 22 -15.97 4.23 -13.92
CA ALA A 22 -16.13 2.83 -14.34
C ALA A 22 -15.11 2.44 -15.42
N ALA A 23 -14.86 3.31 -16.40
CA ALA A 23 -13.84 3.08 -17.42
C ALA A 23 -12.42 3.07 -16.81
N MET A 24 -12.13 3.93 -15.83
CA MET A 24 -10.88 3.92 -15.08
C MET A 24 -10.67 2.62 -14.32
N LEU A 25 -11.73 2.07 -13.71
CA LEU A 25 -11.66 0.76 -13.06
C LEU A 25 -11.32 -0.35 -14.04
N LEU A 26 -12.04 -0.41 -15.16
CA LEU A 26 -11.75 -1.39 -16.21
C LEU A 26 -10.32 -1.23 -16.74
N PHE A 27 -9.86 0.01 -16.94
CA PHE A 27 -8.50 0.31 -17.37
C PHE A 27 -7.45 -0.15 -16.36
N ARG A 28 -7.61 0.12 -15.06
CA ARG A 28 -6.63 -0.27 -14.04
C ARG A 28 -6.59 -1.77 -13.80
N VAL A 29 -7.74 -2.45 -13.86
CA VAL A 29 -7.78 -3.92 -13.82
C VAL A 29 -7.12 -4.52 -15.06
N TRP A 30 -7.42 -4.00 -16.26
CA TRP A 30 -6.75 -4.41 -17.48
C TRP A 30 -5.24 -4.18 -17.39
N ASN A 31 -4.80 -3.01 -16.92
CA ASN A 31 -3.39 -2.67 -16.74
C ASN A 31 -2.68 -3.67 -15.81
N ALA A 32 -3.28 -3.98 -14.66
CA ALA A 32 -2.73 -4.96 -13.72
C ALA A 32 -2.54 -6.37 -14.32
N LEU A 33 -3.44 -6.77 -15.24
CA LEU A 33 -3.37 -8.05 -15.94
C LEU A 33 -2.44 -8.00 -17.18
N PHE A 34 -2.29 -6.83 -17.78
CA PHE A 34 -1.43 -6.58 -18.93
C PHE A 34 0.05 -6.60 -18.53
N VAL A 35 0.40 -6.01 -17.39
CA VAL A 35 1.77 -5.96 -16.88
C VAL A 35 2.20 -7.34 -16.36
N ARG A 36 2.90 -8.12 -17.20
CA ARG A 36 3.32 -9.49 -16.88
C ARG A 36 4.77 -9.65 -16.43
N THR A 37 5.61 -8.64 -16.63
CA THR A 37 7.02 -8.71 -16.26
C THR A 37 7.21 -8.77 -14.75
N ALA A 38 8.29 -9.36 -14.28
CA ALA A 38 8.73 -9.23 -12.89
C ALA A 38 9.63 -8.00 -12.76
N PHE A 39 9.48 -7.22 -11.68
CA PHE A 39 10.32 -6.04 -11.41
C PHE A 39 11.18 -6.21 -10.17
N ASN A 40 10.55 -6.44 -9.01
CA ASN A 40 11.22 -6.63 -7.73
C ASN A 40 10.64 -7.88 -7.04
N PRO A 41 11.46 -8.79 -6.46
CA PRO A 41 11.02 -9.97 -5.70
C PRO A 41 9.96 -9.70 -4.63
N ASP A 42 9.92 -8.51 -4.04
CA ASP A 42 8.93 -8.14 -3.01
C ASP A 42 7.46 -8.24 -3.50
N GLU A 43 7.23 -8.25 -4.81
CA GLU A 43 5.93 -8.50 -5.43
C GLU A 43 5.33 -9.86 -5.01
N TYR A 44 6.19 -10.81 -4.66
CA TYR A 44 5.78 -12.15 -4.26
C TYR A 44 6.19 -12.43 -2.81
N TRP A 45 7.47 -12.23 -2.50
CA TRP A 45 8.10 -12.69 -1.25
C TRP A 45 7.81 -11.82 -0.03
N GLN A 46 7.20 -10.65 -0.21
CA GLN A 46 6.79 -9.75 0.88
C GLN A 46 5.28 -9.49 0.88
N SER A 47 4.52 -10.19 0.03
CA SER A 47 3.09 -9.91 -0.16
C SER A 47 2.31 -11.18 -0.46
N THR A 48 2.25 -11.63 -1.72
CA THR A 48 1.31 -12.69 -2.15
C THR A 48 1.68 -14.07 -1.61
N GLU A 49 2.96 -14.42 -1.51
CA GLU A 49 3.41 -15.71 -1.00
C GLU A 49 3.19 -15.81 0.52
N VAL A 50 3.49 -14.73 1.24
CA VAL A 50 3.25 -14.61 2.69
C VAL A 50 1.76 -14.77 2.97
N ALA A 51 0.92 -14.04 2.23
CA ALA A 51 -0.54 -14.12 2.33
C ALA A 51 -1.08 -15.52 2.01
N HIS A 52 -0.50 -16.19 1.01
CA HIS A 52 -0.87 -17.55 0.65
C HIS A 52 -0.58 -18.52 1.80
N ARG A 53 0.62 -18.47 2.39
CA ARG A 53 0.97 -19.31 3.54
C ARG A 53 0.09 -19.04 4.76
N MET A 54 -0.29 -17.80 5.02
CA MET A 54 -1.22 -17.46 6.12
C MET A 54 -2.57 -18.18 5.99
N VAL A 55 -3.07 -18.37 4.76
CA VAL A 55 -4.40 -18.96 4.52
C VAL A 55 -4.35 -20.47 4.36
N PHE A 56 -3.38 -20.98 3.61
CA PHE A 56 -3.31 -22.39 3.22
C PHE A 56 -2.29 -23.21 4.02
N GLY A 57 -1.44 -22.56 4.81
CA GLY A 57 -0.46 -23.22 5.70
C GLY A 57 0.80 -23.75 5.00
N TYR A 58 0.93 -23.56 3.68
CA TYR A 58 2.10 -23.97 2.90
C TYR A 58 2.64 -22.84 2.01
N GLY A 59 3.86 -23.00 1.53
CA GLY A 59 4.60 -21.97 0.80
C GLY A 59 5.88 -21.57 1.53
N HIS A 60 6.62 -20.65 0.96
CA HIS A 60 7.96 -20.27 1.42
C HIS A 60 7.95 -18.89 2.08
N LEU A 61 8.61 -18.79 3.23
CA LEU A 61 8.88 -17.52 3.91
C LEU A 61 10.36 -17.20 3.84
N THR A 62 10.69 -15.93 3.59
CA THR A 62 12.06 -15.46 3.72
C THR A 62 12.46 -15.42 5.20
N TRP A 63 13.76 -15.34 5.46
CA TRP A 63 14.33 -15.29 6.81
C TRP A 63 13.74 -14.16 7.69
N GLU A 64 13.30 -13.06 7.09
CA GLU A 64 12.72 -11.91 7.81
C GLU A 64 11.40 -12.23 8.53
N TRP A 65 10.68 -13.26 8.06
CA TRP A 65 9.41 -13.72 8.63
C TRP A 65 9.58 -14.90 9.59
N GLN A 66 10.80 -15.43 9.74
CA GLN A 66 11.04 -16.55 10.64
C GLN A 66 10.92 -16.12 12.11
N ASP A 67 10.67 -17.10 12.98
CA ASP A 67 10.37 -16.88 14.40
C ASP A 67 11.50 -16.24 15.20
N ASP A 68 12.74 -16.39 14.73
CA ASP A 68 13.95 -15.81 15.29
C ASP A 68 14.08 -14.31 14.99
N ALA A 69 13.69 -13.87 13.78
CA ALA A 69 13.86 -12.49 13.32
C ALA A 69 12.61 -11.63 13.49
N ARG A 70 11.46 -12.07 12.96
CA ARG A 70 10.16 -11.37 12.99
C ARG A 70 10.25 -9.87 12.68
N LEU A 71 10.83 -9.55 11.52
CA LEU A 71 11.19 -8.19 11.10
C LEU A 71 10.13 -7.51 10.21
N ARG A 72 9.14 -8.25 9.72
CA ARG A 72 8.12 -7.73 8.79
C ARG A 72 6.74 -7.75 9.42
N GLY A 73 5.97 -6.69 9.16
CA GLY A 73 4.57 -6.61 9.58
C GLY A 73 3.64 -7.28 8.58
N PHE A 74 2.57 -7.90 9.08
CA PHE A 74 1.60 -8.63 8.27
C PHE A 74 0.50 -7.74 7.66
N ALA A 75 0.48 -6.43 7.96
CA ALA A 75 -0.56 -5.52 7.51
C ALA A 75 -0.79 -5.52 5.99
N HIS A 76 0.29 -5.48 5.18
CA HIS A 76 0.18 -5.53 3.72
C HIS A 76 -0.20 -6.93 3.19
N PRO A 77 0.49 -8.03 3.57
CA PRO A 77 0.04 -9.38 3.21
C PRO A 77 -1.40 -9.70 3.63
N ALA A 78 -1.87 -9.18 4.76
CA ALA A 78 -3.22 -9.45 5.28
C ALA A 78 -4.33 -9.03 4.30
N VAL A 79 -4.10 -8.01 3.48
CA VAL A 79 -5.05 -7.58 2.43
C VAL A 79 -5.26 -8.69 1.40
N PHE A 80 -4.18 -9.36 0.97
CA PHE A 80 -4.25 -10.49 0.05
C PHE A 80 -4.69 -11.78 0.75
N ALA A 81 -4.33 -11.97 2.03
CA ALA A 81 -4.77 -13.12 2.81
C ALA A 81 -6.30 -13.10 2.98
N LEU A 82 -6.90 -11.92 3.20
CA LEU A 82 -8.35 -11.77 3.23
C LEU A 82 -8.98 -12.18 1.89
N LEU A 83 -8.43 -11.73 0.76
CA LEU A 83 -8.88 -12.14 -0.57
C LEU A 83 -8.84 -13.68 -0.72
N TYR A 84 -7.71 -14.31 -0.41
CA TYR A 84 -7.56 -15.76 -0.51
C TYR A 84 -8.51 -16.51 0.42
N LYS A 85 -8.71 -16.01 1.64
CA LYS A 85 -9.64 -16.62 2.59
C LYS A 85 -11.08 -16.57 2.08
N LEU A 86 -11.49 -15.45 1.50
CA LEU A 86 -12.82 -15.32 0.89
C LEU A 86 -12.99 -16.26 -0.31
N LEU A 87 -11.96 -16.37 -1.16
CA LEU A 87 -11.96 -17.33 -2.28
C LEU A 87 -12.07 -18.77 -1.78
N ALA A 88 -11.32 -19.14 -0.75
CA ALA A 88 -11.35 -20.48 -0.17
C ALA A 88 -12.70 -20.82 0.48
N ILE A 89 -13.31 -19.87 1.23
CA ILE A 89 -14.65 -20.05 1.81
C ILE A 89 -15.70 -20.23 0.71
N GLY A 90 -15.55 -19.52 -0.41
CA GLY A 90 -16.44 -19.66 -1.56
C GLY A 90 -16.17 -20.87 -2.46
N GLY A 91 -15.11 -21.66 -2.22
CA GLY A 91 -14.68 -22.74 -3.11
C GLY A 91 -14.21 -22.26 -4.49
N LEU A 92 -13.71 -21.03 -4.59
CA LEU A 92 -13.24 -20.37 -5.82
C LEU A 92 -11.71 -20.23 -5.87
N ASP A 93 -10.99 -20.90 -4.97
CA ASP A 93 -9.53 -20.91 -4.82
C ASP A 93 -8.79 -21.71 -5.90
N THR A 94 -9.25 -21.59 -7.15
CA THR A 94 -8.56 -22.15 -8.30
C THR A 94 -7.17 -21.55 -8.47
N ARG A 95 -6.24 -22.30 -9.08
CA ARG A 95 -4.87 -21.82 -9.39
C ARG A 95 -4.84 -20.44 -10.07
N TRP A 96 -5.81 -20.17 -10.94
CA TRP A 96 -5.92 -18.91 -11.67
C TRP A 96 -6.41 -17.77 -10.76
N ALA A 97 -7.38 -18.05 -9.89
CA ALA A 97 -7.89 -17.06 -8.94
C ALA A 97 -6.82 -16.64 -7.94
N ILE A 98 -6.01 -17.58 -7.43
CA ILE A 98 -4.91 -17.28 -6.52
C ILE A 98 -3.79 -16.51 -7.24
N ALA A 99 -3.42 -16.91 -8.47
CA ALA A 99 -2.34 -16.26 -9.20
C ALA A 99 -2.67 -14.83 -9.67
N TYR A 100 -3.91 -14.58 -10.12
CA TYR A 100 -4.29 -13.28 -10.71
C TYR A 100 -5.18 -12.43 -9.80
N GLY A 101 -5.81 -13.01 -8.78
CA GLY A 101 -6.65 -12.31 -7.82
C GLY A 101 -5.97 -11.10 -7.17
N PRO A 102 -4.73 -11.22 -6.65
CA PRO A 102 -4.01 -10.09 -6.06
C PRO A 102 -3.84 -8.93 -7.04
N ARG A 103 -3.62 -9.21 -8.32
CA ARG A 103 -3.46 -8.19 -9.37
C ARG A 103 -4.79 -7.49 -9.67
N VAL A 104 -5.88 -8.23 -9.74
CA VAL A 104 -7.22 -7.64 -9.90
C VAL A 104 -7.57 -6.75 -8.71
N LEU A 105 -7.28 -7.21 -7.49
CA LEU A 105 -7.45 -6.43 -6.27
C LEU A 105 -6.61 -5.15 -6.30
N GLN A 106 -5.32 -5.26 -6.61
CA GLN A 106 -4.42 -4.11 -6.68
C GLN A 106 -4.84 -3.12 -7.78
N GLY A 107 -5.26 -3.60 -8.95
CA GLY A 107 -5.81 -2.77 -10.02
C GLY A 107 -7.07 -2.04 -9.58
N THR A 108 -7.95 -2.69 -8.81
CA THR A 108 -9.13 -2.06 -8.22
C THR A 108 -8.75 -0.98 -7.21
N LEU A 109 -7.76 -1.24 -6.35
CA LEU A 109 -7.25 -0.29 -5.36
C LEU A 109 -6.56 0.92 -6.02
N ALA A 110 -5.89 0.74 -7.16
CA ALA A 110 -5.23 1.82 -7.89
C ALA A 110 -6.20 2.93 -8.36
N VAL A 111 -7.46 2.58 -8.65
CA VAL A 111 -8.50 3.55 -9.04
C VAL A 111 -8.83 4.49 -7.89
N PHE A 112 -8.78 4.00 -6.64
CA PHE A 112 -8.99 4.85 -5.48
C PHE A 112 -7.89 5.91 -5.38
N ASN A 113 -6.64 5.57 -5.73
CA ASN A 113 -5.59 6.58 -5.83
C ASN A 113 -5.86 7.61 -6.92
N ASP A 114 -6.31 7.18 -8.12
CA ASP A 114 -6.68 8.11 -9.19
C ASP A 114 -7.77 9.10 -8.74
N TYR A 115 -8.80 8.58 -8.06
CA TYR A 115 -9.88 9.37 -7.50
C TYR A 115 -9.40 10.31 -6.39
N SER A 116 -8.62 9.80 -5.44
CA SER A 116 -8.07 10.59 -4.35
C SER A 116 -7.12 11.68 -4.85
N LEU A 117 -6.33 11.42 -5.88
CA LEU A 117 -5.46 12.42 -6.51
C LEU A 117 -6.28 13.53 -7.17
N TYR A 118 -7.32 13.17 -7.92
CA TYR A 118 -8.24 14.15 -8.49
C TYR A 118 -8.92 14.97 -7.40
N HIS A 119 -9.40 14.32 -6.34
CA HIS A 119 -10.01 15.00 -5.19
C HIS A 119 -9.02 15.97 -4.52
N LEU A 120 -7.80 15.53 -4.26
CA LEU A 120 -6.71 16.32 -3.70
C LEU A 120 -6.46 17.57 -4.53
N GLY A 121 -6.31 17.42 -5.86
CA GLY A 121 -6.12 18.54 -6.77
C GLY A 121 -7.26 19.56 -6.70
N ARG A 122 -8.51 19.12 -6.54
CA ARG A 122 -9.66 20.04 -6.39
C ARG A 122 -9.72 20.73 -5.04
N VAL A 123 -9.22 20.10 -3.98
CA VAL A 123 -9.22 20.68 -2.63
C VAL A 123 -8.15 21.77 -2.52
N TYR A 124 -6.98 21.54 -3.10
CA TYR A 124 -5.84 22.45 -3.00
C TYR A 124 -5.78 23.53 -4.07
N PHE A 125 -6.28 23.21 -5.26
CA PHE A 125 -6.25 24.08 -6.42
C PHE A 125 -7.65 24.14 -7.04
N ASP A 126 -7.72 24.29 -8.35
CA ASP A 126 -8.95 24.30 -9.11
C ASP A 126 -9.15 23.00 -9.90
N ARG A 127 -10.34 22.88 -10.47
CA ARG A 127 -10.77 21.70 -11.23
C ARG A 127 -9.92 21.45 -12.47
N ARG A 128 -9.39 22.49 -13.10
CA ARG A 128 -8.59 22.36 -14.31
C ARG A 128 -7.25 21.72 -13.94
N VAL A 129 -6.60 22.20 -12.89
CA VAL A 129 -5.35 21.62 -12.37
C VAL A 129 -5.57 20.16 -11.94
N ALA A 130 -6.65 19.87 -11.20
CA ALA A 130 -6.98 18.51 -10.80
C ALA A 130 -7.13 17.55 -11.99
N THR A 131 -7.80 18.01 -13.05
CA THR A 131 -8.00 17.23 -14.27
C THR A 131 -6.67 16.97 -14.96
N TRP A 132 -5.85 18.00 -15.20
CA TRP A 132 -4.54 17.81 -15.83
C TRP A 132 -3.60 16.95 -14.99
N ALA A 133 -3.62 17.07 -13.67
CA ALA A 133 -2.84 16.22 -12.77
C ALA A 133 -3.24 14.75 -12.91
N LEU A 134 -4.54 14.43 -12.96
CA LEU A 134 -5.03 13.09 -13.21
C LEU A 134 -4.58 12.55 -14.58
N PHE A 135 -4.66 13.38 -15.63
CA PHE A 135 -4.19 12.99 -16.96
C PHE A 135 -2.69 12.69 -16.96
N CYS A 136 -1.85 13.58 -16.42
CA CYS A 136 -0.41 13.34 -16.29
C CYS A 136 -0.11 12.08 -15.47
N HIS A 137 -0.89 11.80 -14.43
CA HIS A 137 -0.74 10.63 -13.60
C HIS A 137 -1.07 9.32 -14.35
N ILE A 138 -2.16 9.30 -15.12
CA ILE A 138 -2.56 8.14 -15.93
C ILE A 138 -1.53 7.84 -17.03
N PHE A 139 -1.00 8.89 -17.67
CA PHE A 139 0.01 8.77 -18.74
C PHE A 139 1.45 8.61 -18.23
N SER A 140 1.68 8.71 -16.92
CA SER A 140 2.99 8.45 -16.35
C SER A 140 3.32 6.96 -16.46
N TRP A 141 4.38 6.64 -17.23
CA TRP A 141 4.83 5.26 -17.44
C TRP A 141 5.13 4.54 -16.12
N PHE A 142 5.74 5.24 -15.16
CA PHE A 142 6.08 4.65 -13.87
C PHE A 142 4.83 4.29 -13.06
N ILE A 143 3.82 5.15 -13.06
CA ILE A 143 2.53 4.88 -12.40
C ILE A 143 1.80 3.73 -13.09
N PHE A 144 1.77 3.75 -14.42
CA PHE A 144 1.21 2.66 -15.21
C PHE A 144 1.85 1.31 -14.83
N TYR A 145 3.18 1.29 -14.69
CA TYR A 145 3.95 0.08 -14.45
C TYR A 145 3.95 -0.42 -13.00
N VAL A 146 3.99 0.48 -12.00
CA VAL A 146 4.25 0.11 -10.58
C VAL A 146 3.00 0.12 -9.71
N LEU A 147 2.07 1.07 -9.90
CA LEU A 147 0.94 1.25 -8.98
C LEU A 147 0.00 0.03 -8.91
N VAL A 148 -0.09 -0.71 -10.03
CA VAL A 148 -0.93 -1.90 -10.17
C VAL A 148 -0.27 -3.19 -9.70
N ARG A 149 0.97 -3.14 -9.22
CA ARG A 149 1.70 -4.28 -8.65
C ARG A 149 1.49 -4.35 -7.13
N PRO A 150 1.43 -5.55 -6.54
CA PRO A 150 1.15 -5.78 -5.11
C PRO A 150 2.30 -5.36 -4.17
N TYR A 151 2.84 -4.16 -4.34
CA TYR A 151 3.81 -3.56 -3.42
C TYR A 151 3.13 -2.86 -2.26
N SER A 152 3.77 -2.93 -1.09
CA SER A 152 3.39 -2.11 0.07
C SER A 152 3.43 -0.62 -0.27
N ASN A 153 4.44 -0.20 -1.02
CA ASN A 153 4.61 1.20 -1.43
C ASN A 153 3.43 1.71 -2.28
N SER A 154 2.82 0.82 -3.08
CA SER A 154 1.65 1.16 -3.89
C SER A 154 0.42 1.39 -3.00
N ILE A 155 0.19 0.52 -2.01
CA ILE A 155 -0.87 0.70 -1.00
C ILE A 155 -0.60 1.95 -0.15
N GLU A 156 0.63 2.17 0.27
CA GLU A 156 1.05 3.37 1.00
C GLU A 156 0.76 4.63 0.19
N THR A 157 1.06 4.64 -1.11
CA THR A 157 0.75 5.75 -2.02
C THR A 157 -0.76 6.00 -2.09
N ILE A 158 -1.58 4.94 -2.23
CA ILE A 158 -3.05 5.05 -2.25
C ILE A 158 -3.55 5.65 -0.93
N CYS A 159 -3.14 5.09 0.21
CA CYS A 159 -3.53 5.54 1.54
C CYS A 159 -3.08 6.98 1.83
N THR A 160 -1.86 7.33 1.47
CA THR A 160 -1.29 8.67 1.70
C THR A 160 -2.01 9.70 0.86
N THR A 161 -2.24 9.42 -0.43
CA THR A 161 -2.99 10.32 -1.31
C THR A 161 -4.41 10.51 -0.82
N ALA A 162 -5.08 9.42 -0.39
CA ALA A 162 -6.41 9.49 0.20
C ALA A 162 -6.43 10.29 1.51
N ALA A 163 -5.45 10.09 2.39
CA ALA A 163 -5.34 10.81 3.65
C ALA A 163 -5.16 12.31 3.40
N LEU A 164 -4.24 12.70 2.51
CA LEU A 164 -4.04 14.11 2.14
C LEU A 164 -5.30 14.73 1.52
N ALA A 165 -6.01 13.96 0.69
CA ALA A 165 -7.22 14.41 0.01
C ALA A 165 -8.40 14.69 0.95
N HIS A 166 -8.48 13.96 2.07
CA HIS A 166 -9.55 14.09 3.06
C HIS A 166 -9.09 14.80 4.33
N TRP A 167 -7.80 15.11 4.46
CA TRP A 167 -7.28 15.73 5.66
C TRP A 167 -7.97 17.06 5.88
N PRO A 168 -8.54 17.30 7.07
CA PRO A 168 -9.23 18.54 7.37
C PRO A 168 -8.22 19.67 7.64
N TRP A 169 -7.69 20.25 6.55
CA TRP A 169 -6.67 21.31 6.57
C TRP A 169 -7.09 22.56 7.36
N GLN A 170 -8.39 22.79 7.53
CA GLN A 170 -8.96 23.83 8.39
C GLN A 170 -8.52 23.76 9.85
N PHE A 171 -8.00 22.62 10.34
CA PHE A 171 -7.47 22.52 11.70
C PHE A 171 -6.04 23.06 11.85
N LEU A 172 -5.32 23.39 10.77
CA LEU A 172 -4.03 24.07 10.90
C LEU A 172 -4.17 25.49 11.49
N SER A 173 -5.35 26.10 11.42
CA SER A 173 -5.67 27.37 12.10
C SER A 173 -6.27 27.20 13.50
N SER A 174 -6.50 25.96 13.93
CA SER A 174 -7.17 25.62 15.20
C SER A 174 -6.18 25.27 16.33
N ASP A 175 -6.68 25.19 17.56
CA ASP A 175 -5.90 24.81 18.75
C ASP A 175 -5.23 23.44 18.57
N ARG A 176 -3.89 23.44 18.55
CA ARG A 176 -3.04 22.25 18.37
C ARG A 176 -3.35 21.15 19.38
N ARG A 177 -3.77 21.51 20.60
CA ARG A 177 -4.10 20.53 21.65
C ARG A 177 -5.31 19.68 21.26
N ARG A 178 -6.33 20.31 20.69
CA ARG A 178 -7.53 19.63 20.22
C ARG A 178 -7.22 18.68 19.07
N LEU A 179 -6.40 19.09 18.11
CA LEU A 179 -5.95 18.23 17.01
C LEU A 179 -5.25 16.98 17.53
N LEU A 180 -4.30 17.16 18.45
CA LEU A 180 -3.53 16.06 19.03
C LEU A 180 -4.41 15.08 19.80
N LEU A 181 -5.26 15.58 20.71
CA LEU A 181 -6.05 14.75 21.62
C LEU A 181 -7.25 14.09 20.94
N GLN A 182 -7.93 14.77 20.00
CA GLN A 182 -9.16 14.26 19.39
C GLN A 182 -8.93 13.47 18.11
N TYR A 183 -7.84 13.72 17.38
CA TYR A 183 -7.59 13.09 16.08
C TYR A 183 -6.31 12.26 16.09
N VAL A 184 -5.16 12.89 16.36
CA VAL A 184 -3.85 12.20 16.19
C VAL A 184 -3.71 11.03 17.16
N LEU A 185 -3.96 11.23 18.45
CA LEU A 185 -3.79 10.19 19.46
C LEU A 185 -4.77 9.01 19.26
N PRO A 186 -6.08 9.22 19.05
CA PRO A 186 -7.00 8.12 18.74
C PRO A 186 -6.63 7.34 17.47
N ILE A 187 -6.31 8.04 16.38
CA ILE A 187 -5.91 7.40 15.11
C ILE A 187 -4.62 6.59 15.30
N ALA A 188 -3.61 7.18 15.94
CA ALA A 188 -2.35 6.49 16.22
C ALA A 188 -2.57 5.26 17.11
N THR A 189 -3.40 5.39 18.16
CA THR A 189 -3.73 4.27 19.07
C THR A 189 -4.42 3.14 18.32
N ILE A 190 -5.46 3.44 17.54
CA ILE A 190 -6.17 2.44 16.73
C ILE A 190 -5.22 1.78 15.72
N THR A 191 -4.36 2.55 15.07
CA THR A 191 -3.40 2.04 14.08
C THR A 191 -2.40 1.08 14.74
N ILE A 192 -1.83 1.46 15.88
CA ILE A 192 -0.87 0.62 16.62
C ILE A 192 -1.54 -0.67 17.11
N LEU A 193 -2.76 -0.57 17.65
CA LEU A 193 -3.52 -1.73 18.11
C LEU A 193 -3.86 -2.68 16.95
N LEU A 194 -4.26 -2.14 15.80
CA LEU A 194 -4.55 -2.93 14.61
C LEU A 194 -3.29 -3.63 14.08
N MET A 195 -2.16 -2.92 14.01
CA MET A 195 -0.88 -3.52 13.62
C MET A 195 -0.47 -4.64 14.57
N LEU A 196 -0.52 -4.40 15.88
CA LEU A 196 -0.25 -5.41 16.91
C LEU A 196 -1.17 -6.63 16.78
N ALA A 197 -2.47 -6.42 16.53
CA ALA A 197 -3.42 -7.51 16.36
C ALA A 197 -3.14 -8.35 15.11
N ILE A 198 -2.84 -7.70 13.99
CA ILE A 198 -2.51 -8.37 12.73
C ILE A 198 -1.19 -9.16 12.87
N ASP A 199 -0.18 -8.56 13.49
CA ASP A 199 1.12 -9.22 13.71
C ASP A 199 1.00 -10.37 14.72
N PHE A 200 0.17 -10.22 15.76
CA PHE A 200 -0.16 -11.30 16.69
C PHE A 200 -0.82 -12.49 15.97
N LEU A 201 -1.78 -12.22 15.08
CA LEU A 201 -2.43 -13.26 14.28
C LEU A 201 -1.46 -13.92 13.29
N GLY A 202 -0.56 -13.15 12.69
CA GLY A 202 0.41 -13.65 11.72
C GLY A 202 1.51 -14.52 12.34
N TYR A 203 2.12 -14.06 13.43
CA TYR A 203 3.20 -14.78 14.12
C TYR A 203 2.71 -15.79 15.17
N GLY A 204 1.44 -15.74 15.58
CA GLY A 204 0.91 -16.56 16.68
C GLY A 204 1.44 -16.17 18.07
N ALA A 205 2.15 -15.04 18.18
CA ALA A 205 2.76 -14.54 19.40
C ALA A 205 2.75 -13.01 19.40
N LEU A 206 2.64 -12.41 20.58
CA LEU A 206 2.61 -10.95 20.71
C LEU A 206 3.95 -10.39 20.24
N THR A 207 3.92 -9.72 19.09
CA THR A 207 5.12 -9.28 18.38
C THR A 207 4.97 -7.80 18.07
N PHE A 208 5.95 -7.01 18.49
CA PHE A 208 6.03 -5.60 18.12
C PHE A 208 7.19 -5.41 17.16
N VAL A 209 6.88 -5.52 15.87
CA VAL A 209 7.85 -5.54 14.76
C VAL A 209 8.84 -4.37 14.80
N PRO A 210 8.43 -3.11 15.09
CA PRO A 210 9.39 -2.00 15.14
C PRO A 210 10.49 -2.19 16.19
N LEU A 211 10.19 -2.80 17.34
CA LEU A 211 11.19 -3.08 18.36
C LEU A 211 12.12 -4.22 17.95
N ASN A 212 11.61 -5.25 17.29
CA ASN A 212 12.45 -6.32 16.74
C ASN A 212 13.42 -5.78 15.69
N PHE A 213 12.94 -4.88 14.81
CA PHE A 213 13.78 -4.21 13.84
C PHE A 213 14.90 -3.41 14.52
N ILE A 214 14.59 -2.64 15.57
CA ILE A 214 15.60 -1.89 16.34
C ILE A 214 16.57 -2.86 17.03
N LYS A 215 16.08 -3.90 17.69
CA LYS A 215 16.92 -4.90 18.37
C LYS A 215 17.91 -5.54 17.39
N PHE A 216 17.42 -6.01 16.25
CA PHE A 216 18.24 -6.65 15.22
C PHE A 216 19.32 -5.69 14.69
N ASN A 217 18.93 -4.49 14.25
CA ASN A 217 19.85 -3.55 13.61
C ASN A 217 20.79 -2.83 14.59
N VAL A 218 20.35 -2.55 15.81
CA VAL A 218 21.12 -1.75 16.77
C VAL A 218 21.88 -2.63 17.75
N LEU A 219 21.29 -3.70 18.27
CA LEU A 219 21.90 -4.50 19.34
C LEU A 219 22.70 -5.68 18.79
N GLU A 220 22.14 -6.41 17.82
CA GLU A 220 22.77 -7.63 17.31
C GLU A 220 23.86 -7.33 16.28
N VAL A 221 23.60 -6.46 15.30
CA VAL A 221 24.62 -6.05 14.33
C VAL A 221 25.79 -5.30 14.98
N SER A 222 25.52 -4.43 15.96
CA SER A 222 26.60 -3.72 16.69
C SER A 222 27.42 -4.65 17.58
N ALA A 223 26.82 -5.70 18.14
CA ALA A 223 27.55 -6.72 18.91
C ALA A 223 28.50 -7.55 18.02
N VAL A 224 28.07 -7.90 16.80
CA VAL A 224 28.94 -8.57 15.81
C VAL A 224 30.09 -7.66 15.38
N HIS A 225 29.84 -6.37 15.14
CA HIS A 225 30.87 -5.43 14.68
C HIS A 225 31.88 -5.04 15.78
N SER A 226 31.46 -5.05 17.04
CA SER A 226 32.34 -4.79 18.19
C SER A 226 33.20 -6.01 18.56
N SER A 227 32.64 -7.23 18.46
CA SER A 227 33.40 -8.47 18.64
C SER A 227 34.40 -8.73 17.52
N SER A 228 34.10 -8.37 16.26
CA SER A 228 35.08 -8.49 15.17
C SER A 228 36.26 -7.50 15.31
N ARG A 229 36.02 -6.29 15.85
CA ARG A 229 37.09 -5.32 16.14
C ARG A 229 37.99 -5.74 17.30
N SER A 230 37.46 -6.43 18.30
CA SER A 230 38.28 -6.88 19.44
C SER A 230 39.25 -8.02 19.05
N HIS A 231 38.91 -8.80 18.02
CA HIS A 231 39.79 -9.84 17.47
C HIS A 231 40.82 -9.32 16.46
N SER A 232 40.55 -8.20 15.77
CA SER A 232 41.48 -7.59 14.82
C SER A 232 42.57 -6.70 15.47
N GLY A 233 42.50 -6.42 16.78
CA GLY A 233 43.46 -5.57 17.50
C GLY A 233 44.55 -6.32 18.27
N LYS A 234 44.78 -7.61 17.97
CA LYS A 234 45.75 -8.47 18.67
C LYS A 234 46.87 -9.03 17.78
N GLU A 235 47.09 -8.45 16.60
CA GLU A 235 48.26 -8.74 15.75
C GLU A 235 49.21 -7.55 15.69
#